data_AF-A0AA35RZM9-F1
#
_entry.id   AF-A0AA35RZM9-F1
#
_cell.length_a   1.000
_cell.length_b   1.000
_cell.length_c   1.000
_cell.angle_alpha   90.00
_cell.angle_beta   90.00
_cell.angle_gamma   90.00
#
_symmetry.space_group_name_H-M   'P 1'
#
loop_
_entity.id
_entity.type
_entity.pdbx_description
1 polymer ?
#
loop_
_entity_poly.entity_id
_entity_poly.type
_entity_poly.pdbx_seq_one_letter_code
_entity_poly.pdbx_strand_id
1 'polypeptide(L)'
;MVNDYTPDTTSPKVNGFELNINDGTLVLSFSEAVDQNATDVTQIRIQNGEDHTSLYVQLQGGEIETNDINTIFTIHLEEDDLNSIKEETDLGTTASNTYLALTSETASDFSGNQIEEIPLISALPAQDHTIDMTPPTLEDFEFDMNSGIFMLTFSEAVKGSSLLSERLMLQSSAASIPGEVHTLSSTDSHSNENSIIVSLTVTDGDLNAIKALPNIATSRNTTYLRVLVGAISDTSDQLIATLPDGQAVPAGNFTP
;
A
#
# COMPACT_ATOMS: atom_id res chain seq x y z
N MET A 1 -50.13 -27.30 -15.12
CA MET A 1 -49.72 -26.06 -15.80
C MET A 1 -49.55 -25.01 -14.73
N VAL A 2 -48.33 -24.48 -14.56
CA VAL A 2 -48.08 -23.07 -14.22
C VAL A 2 -46.73 -22.77 -14.88
N ASN A 3 -46.75 -22.12 -16.05
CA ASN A 3 -45.55 -21.76 -16.81
C ASN A 3 -45.53 -20.26 -17.11
N ASP A 4 -46.00 -19.43 -16.18
CA ASP A 4 -45.74 -17.99 -16.25
C ASP A 4 -44.57 -17.68 -15.32
N TYR A 5 -43.38 -18.05 -15.78
CA TYR A 5 -42.14 -17.45 -15.29
C TYR A 5 -41.93 -16.17 -16.09
N THR A 6 -41.97 -15.02 -15.43
CA THR A 6 -41.49 -13.76 -15.98
C THR A 6 -40.01 -13.63 -15.62
N PRO A 7 -39.09 -13.61 -16.60
CA PRO A 7 -37.68 -13.37 -16.34
C PRO A 7 -37.48 -12.04 -15.62
N ASP A 8 -36.51 -12.00 -14.71
CA ASP A 8 -36.08 -10.74 -14.11
C ASP A 8 -35.37 -9.88 -15.16
N THR A 9 -35.67 -8.59 -15.15
CA THR A 9 -35.07 -7.60 -16.05
C THR A 9 -34.59 -6.37 -15.30
N THR A 10 -34.52 -6.43 -13.97
CA THR A 10 -34.08 -5.30 -13.13
C THR A 10 -32.57 -5.31 -13.03
N SER A 11 -31.93 -4.19 -13.31
CA SER A 11 -30.49 -4.05 -13.07
C SER A 11 -30.22 -3.80 -11.59
N PRO A 12 -29.27 -4.54 -10.98
CA PRO A 12 -28.78 -4.22 -9.66
C PRO A 12 -28.17 -2.81 -9.61
N LYS A 13 -28.24 -2.18 -8.44
CA LYS A 13 -27.63 -0.87 -8.17
C LYS A 13 -26.75 -0.97 -6.93
N VAL A 14 -25.66 -0.20 -6.87
CA VAL A 14 -24.95 0.03 -5.61
C VAL A 14 -25.72 1.09 -4.81
N ASN A 15 -26.14 0.73 -3.60
CA ASN A 15 -26.79 1.65 -2.67
C ASN A 15 -25.77 2.49 -1.87
N GLY A 16 -24.57 1.94 -1.67
CA GLY A 16 -23.52 2.55 -0.87
C GLY A 16 -22.27 1.69 -0.85
N PHE A 17 -21.15 2.32 -0.51
CA PHE A 17 -19.90 1.63 -0.25
C PHE A 17 -19.17 2.22 0.96
N GLU A 18 -18.29 1.41 1.53
CA GLU A 18 -17.38 1.76 2.61
C GLU A 18 -15.96 1.37 2.20
N LEU A 19 -14.99 2.26 2.40
CA LEU A 19 -13.58 1.99 2.12
C LEU A 19 -12.79 2.00 3.43
N ASN A 20 -12.13 0.90 3.72
CA ASN A 20 -11.24 0.76 4.86
C ASN A 20 -9.80 0.64 4.38
N ILE A 21 -9.06 1.74 4.49
CA ILE A 21 -7.66 1.82 4.07
C ILE A 21 -6.74 1.06 5.03
N ASN A 22 -7.09 1.00 6.31
CA ASN A 22 -6.29 0.29 7.31
C ASN A 22 -6.25 -1.22 7.05
N ASP A 23 -7.42 -1.80 6.74
CA ASP A 23 -7.56 -3.25 6.55
C ASP A 23 -7.55 -3.66 5.07
N GLY A 24 -7.49 -2.70 4.14
CA GLY A 24 -7.48 -2.94 2.70
C GLY A 24 -8.78 -3.54 2.17
N THR A 25 -9.94 -3.09 2.67
CA THR A 25 -11.25 -3.63 2.26
C THR A 25 -12.17 -2.57 1.67
N LEU A 26 -12.89 -2.97 0.62
CA LEU A 26 -13.97 -2.21 -0.02
C LEU A 26 -15.28 -3.00 0.16
N VAL A 27 -16.25 -2.43 0.85
CA VAL A 27 -17.55 -3.06 1.06
C VAL A 27 -18.58 -2.39 0.15
N LEU A 28 -19.26 -3.17 -0.69
CA LEU A 28 -20.35 -2.71 -1.57
C LEU A 28 -21.69 -3.27 -1.09
N SER A 29 -22.73 -2.42 -1.07
CA SER A 29 -24.11 -2.83 -0.80
C SER A 29 -24.97 -2.67 -2.04
N PHE A 30 -25.80 -3.67 -2.36
CA PHE A 30 -26.59 -3.71 -3.59
C PHE A 30 -28.10 -3.67 -3.34
N SER A 31 -28.87 -3.23 -4.34
CA SER A 31 -30.34 -3.21 -4.31
C SER A 31 -30.98 -4.59 -4.36
N GLU A 32 -30.27 -5.58 -4.88
CA GLU A 32 -30.71 -6.96 -5.05
C GLU A 32 -29.52 -7.93 -5.08
N ALA A 33 -29.79 -9.23 -5.23
CA ALA A 33 -28.77 -10.26 -5.19
C ALA A 33 -27.90 -10.27 -6.47
N VAL A 34 -26.59 -10.08 -6.30
CA VAL A 34 -25.58 -10.09 -7.36
C VAL A 34 -24.81 -11.41 -7.32
N ASP A 35 -24.39 -11.94 -8.46
CA ASP A 35 -23.53 -13.13 -8.52
C ASP A 35 -22.06 -12.75 -8.26
N GLN A 36 -21.56 -13.11 -7.08
CA GLN A 36 -20.16 -12.87 -6.68
C GLN A 36 -19.16 -13.46 -7.68
N ASN A 37 -19.46 -14.58 -8.34
CA ASN A 37 -18.55 -15.21 -9.31
C ASN A 37 -18.51 -14.50 -10.67
N ALA A 38 -19.49 -13.64 -10.93
CA ALA A 38 -19.58 -12.83 -12.14
C ALA A 38 -19.10 -11.39 -11.91
N THR A 39 -18.35 -11.15 -10.84
CA THR A 39 -17.86 -9.82 -10.47
C THR A 39 -16.43 -9.62 -10.95
N ASP A 40 -16.20 -8.55 -11.70
CA ASP A 40 -14.89 -8.11 -12.18
C ASP A 40 -14.49 -6.81 -11.45
N VAL A 41 -13.65 -6.96 -10.42
CA VAL A 41 -13.14 -5.84 -9.61
C VAL A 41 -12.34 -4.84 -10.46
N THR A 42 -11.77 -5.27 -11.60
CA THR A 42 -10.97 -4.40 -12.47
C THR A 42 -11.78 -3.28 -13.13
N GLN A 43 -13.11 -3.34 -13.03
CA GLN A 43 -14.02 -2.32 -13.53
C GLN A 43 -14.32 -1.21 -12.49
N ILE A 44 -13.77 -1.31 -11.28
CA ILE A 44 -13.99 -0.36 -10.18
C ILE A 44 -12.84 0.64 -10.11
N ARG A 45 -13.18 1.90 -9.91
CA ARG A 45 -12.25 3.02 -9.72
C ARG A 45 -12.56 3.75 -8.42
N ILE A 46 -11.52 4.03 -7.64
CA ILE A 46 -11.56 4.97 -6.53
C ILE A 46 -11.00 6.31 -7.01
N GLN A 47 -11.71 7.40 -6.77
CA GLN A 47 -11.34 8.74 -7.24
C GLN A 47 -11.59 9.81 -6.17
N ASN A 48 -10.86 10.92 -6.22
CA ASN A 48 -10.90 11.93 -5.15
C ASN A 48 -12.01 13.00 -5.27
N GLY A 49 -12.87 12.91 -6.29
CA GLY A 49 -13.95 13.87 -6.51
C GLY A 49 -15.16 13.24 -7.19
N GLU A 50 -16.33 13.86 -7.05
CA GLU A 50 -17.60 13.40 -7.65
C GLU A 50 -17.60 13.50 -9.18
N ASP A 51 -17.06 14.60 -9.71
CA ASP A 51 -16.96 14.88 -11.14
C ASP A 51 -15.52 14.71 -11.62
N HIS A 52 -15.38 14.16 -12.83
CA HIS A 52 -14.17 13.65 -13.47
C HIS A 52 -12.87 14.29 -12.98
N THR A 53 -12.13 13.55 -12.15
CA THR A 53 -10.85 13.97 -11.58
C THR A 53 -9.66 13.30 -12.27
N SER A 54 -8.50 13.95 -12.19
CA SER A 54 -7.20 13.39 -12.59
C SER A 54 -6.56 12.51 -11.51
N LEU A 55 -7.01 12.58 -10.26
CA LEU A 55 -6.47 11.80 -9.15
C LEU A 55 -7.37 10.60 -8.82
N TYR A 56 -6.88 9.41 -9.10
CA TYR A 56 -7.63 8.16 -8.96
C TYR A 56 -6.73 6.92 -8.97
N VAL A 57 -7.29 5.82 -8.51
CA VAL A 57 -6.74 4.47 -8.68
C VAL A 57 -7.81 3.60 -9.36
N GLN A 58 -7.43 3.00 -10.49
CA GLN A 58 -8.20 1.93 -11.12
C GLN A 58 -7.77 0.62 -10.46
N LEU A 59 -8.71 -0.12 -9.88
CA LEU A 59 -8.38 -1.40 -9.28
C LEU A 59 -7.90 -2.37 -10.37
N GLN A 60 -6.85 -3.11 -10.09
CA GLN A 60 -6.29 -4.13 -10.97
C GLN A 60 -6.81 -5.53 -10.63
N GLY A 61 -7.42 -5.68 -9.46
CA GLY A 61 -8.02 -6.91 -9.01
C GLY A 61 -8.58 -6.78 -7.59
N GLY A 62 -8.86 -7.92 -6.98
CA GLY A 62 -9.34 -8.02 -5.61
C GLY A 62 -9.99 -9.36 -5.34
N GLU A 63 -9.87 -9.81 -4.10
CA GLU A 63 -10.49 -11.06 -3.65
C GLU A 63 -11.84 -10.77 -3.00
N ILE A 64 -12.92 -11.34 -3.54
CA ILE A 64 -14.25 -11.22 -2.95
C ILE A 64 -14.37 -12.22 -1.80
N GLU A 65 -14.67 -11.73 -0.61
CA GLU A 65 -14.97 -12.57 0.55
C GLU A 65 -16.28 -13.32 0.31
N THR A 66 -16.18 -14.62 0.05
CA THR A 66 -17.35 -15.46 -0.20
C THR A 66 -18.25 -15.52 1.03
N ASN A 67 -19.51 -15.18 0.87
CA ASN A 67 -20.48 -15.20 1.93
C ASN A 67 -21.89 -15.55 1.38
N ASP A 68 -22.79 -15.99 2.25
CA ASP A 68 -24.17 -16.36 1.85
C ASP A 68 -25.07 -15.13 1.56
N ILE A 69 -24.54 -13.91 1.70
CA ILE A 69 -25.23 -12.63 1.53
C ILE A 69 -24.86 -12.02 0.17
N ASN A 70 -25.61 -12.38 -0.87
CA ASN A 70 -25.39 -11.89 -2.23
C ASN A 70 -25.74 -10.41 -2.45
N THR A 71 -26.01 -9.63 -1.39
CA THR A 71 -26.31 -8.19 -1.48
C THR A 71 -25.25 -7.31 -0.81
N ILE A 72 -24.23 -7.91 -0.18
CA ILE A 72 -23.12 -7.21 0.46
C ILE A 72 -21.83 -7.92 0.10
N PHE A 73 -20.94 -7.24 -0.62
CA PHE A 73 -19.65 -7.81 -1.03
C PHE A 73 -18.55 -7.10 -0.26
N THR A 74 -17.74 -7.87 0.46
CA THR A 74 -16.44 -7.41 0.95
C THR A 74 -15.40 -7.79 -0.09
N ILE A 75 -14.68 -6.81 -0.62
CA ILE A 75 -13.58 -6.99 -1.57
C ILE A 75 -12.30 -6.66 -0.82
N HIS A 76 -11.39 -7.62 -0.72
CA HIS A 76 -10.01 -7.39 -0.28
C HIS A 76 -9.23 -6.82 -1.47
N LEU A 77 -8.73 -5.59 -1.30
CA LEU A 77 -7.93 -4.93 -2.31
C LEU A 77 -6.57 -5.62 -2.44
N GLU A 78 -6.03 -5.65 -3.65
CA GLU A 78 -4.65 -6.06 -3.85
C GLU A 78 -3.70 -5.03 -3.21
N GLU A 79 -2.54 -5.51 -2.76
CA GLU A 79 -1.56 -4.68 -2.06
C GLU A 79 -1.06 -3.52 -2.92
N ASP A 80 -0.86 -3.75 -4.22
CA ASP A 80 -0.44 -2.72 -5.18
C ASP A 80 -1.50 -1.61 -5.33
N ASP A 81 -2.79 -1.97 -5.36
CA ASP A 81 -3.88 -1.00 -5.43
C ASP A 81 -4.01 -0.21 -4.13
N LEU A 82 -3.91 -0.89 -2.98
CA LEU A 82 -3.94 -0.24 -1.67
C LEU A 82 -2.77 0.73 -1.50
N ASN A 83 -1.56 0.33 -1.89
CA ASN A 83 -0.37 1.17 -1.85
C ASN A 83 -0.47 2.35 -2.82
N SER A 84 -1.06 2.15 -4.00
CA SER A 84 -1.34 3.25 -4.94
C SER A 84 -2.31 4.28 -4.34
N ILE A 85 -3.31 3.83 -3.56
CA ILE A 85 -4.20 4.75 -2.83
C ILE A 85 -3.43 5.46 -1.72
N LYS A 86 -2.65 4.72 -0.91
CA LYS A 86 -1.89 5.28 0.22
C LYS A 86 -0.78 6.24 -0.23
N GLU A 87 -0.22 6.10 -1.43
CA GLU A 87 0.78 7.03 -1.98
C GLU A 87 0.21 8.45 -2.16
N GLU A 88 -1.09 8.55 -2.39
CA GLU A 88 -1.80 9.77 -2.75
C GLU A 88 -2.38 10.51 -1.54
N THR A 89 -1.80 11.66 -1.21
CA THR A 89 -2.19 12.43 0.00
C THR A 89 -3.59 13.08 -0.06
N ASP A 90 -4.24 13.06 -1.22
CA ASP A 90 -5.60 13.59 -1.43
C ASP A 90 -6.53 12.57 -2.10
N LEU A 91 -6.32 11.27 -1.89
CA LEU A 91 -7.21 10.20 -2.34
C LEU A 91 -7.40 9.20 -1.21
N GLY A 92 -8.64 8.88 -0.84
CA GLY A 92 -8.84 7.86 0.19
C GLY A 92 -8.34 8.26 1.58
N THR A 93 -8.01 9.53 1.83
CA THR A 93 -7.54 9.98 3.16
C THR A 93 -8.69 10.42 4.07
N THR A 94 -9.87 10.69 3.50
CA THR A 94 -11.11 11.00 4.21
C THR A 94 -12.33 10.53 3.40
N ALA A 95 -13.51 10.46 4.02
CA ALA A 95 -14.76 10.25 3.27
C ALA A 95 -15.02 11.33 2.20
N SER A 96 -14.53 12.57 2.38
CA SER A 96 -14.81 13.68 1.46
C SER A 96 -14.01 13.67 0.15
N ASN A 97 -12.92 12.90 0.11
CA ASN A 97 -12.09 12.67 -1.09
C ASN A 97 -12.06 11.18 -1.47
N THR A 98 -13.17 10.49 -1.21
CA THR A 98 -13.34 9.08 -1.54
C THR A 98 -14.65 8.89 -2.28
N TYR A 99 -14.54 8.66 -3.60
CA TYR A 99 -15.66 8.39 -4.48
C TYR A 99 -15.40 7.13 -5.28
N LEU A 100 -16.46 6.38 -5.59
CA LEU A 100 -16.42 5.15 -6.35
C LEU A 100 -17.14 5.34 -7.68
N ALA A 101 -16.48 4.94 -8.76
CA ALA A 101 -17.06 4.80 -10.07
C ALA A 101 -16.87 3.37 -10.55
N LEU A 102 -17.81 2.87 -11.34
CA LEU A 102 -17.76 1.50 -11.86
C LEU A 102 -18.50 1.42 -13.18
N THR A 103 -18.10 0.50 -14.06
CA THR A 103 -18.79 0.22 -15.33
C THR A 103 -19.88 -0.83 -15.14
N SER A 104 -20.79 -0.97 -16.10
CA SER A 104 -21.81 -2.04 -16.09
C SER A 104 -21.21 -3.46 -16.18
N GLU A 105 -19.95 -3.60 -16.57
CA GLU A 105 -19.23 -4.88 -16.65
C GLU A 105 -18.73 -5.35 -15.27
N THR A 106 -18.89 -4.55 -14.22
CA THR A 106 -18.40 -4.87 -12.87
C THR A 106 -19.08 -6.10 -12.29
N ALA A 107 -20.38 -6.27 -12.49
CA ALA A 107 -21.12 -7.41 -11.95
C ALA A 107 -22.48 -7.59 -12.65
N SER A 108 -23.07 -8.78 -12.47
CA SER A 108 -24.45 -9.07 -12.88
C SER A 108 -25.20 -9.86 -11.81
N ASP A 109 -26.54 -9.80 -11.83
CA ASP A 109 -27.38 -10.69 -11.02
C ASP A 109 -27.39 -12.14 -11.56
N PHE A 110 -28.11 -13.01 -10.86
CA PHE A 110 -28.31 -14.42 -11.27
C PHE A 110 -29.22 -14.59 -12.51
N SER A 111 -29.88 -13.53 -12.96
CA SER A 111 -30.69 -13.49 -14.17
C SER A 111 -29.92 -12.98 -15.39
N GLY A 112 -28.67 -12.52 -15.19
CA GLY A 112 -27.78 -11.97 -16.21
C GLY A 112 -27.97 -10.47 -16.47
N ASN A 113 -28.70 -9.75 -15.62
CA ASN A 113 -28.82 -8.30 -15.70
C ASN A 113 -27.56 -7.66 -15.13
N GLN A 114 -26.87 -6.86 -15.96
CA GLN A 114 -25.71 -6.09 -15.56
C GLN A 114 -26.08 -5.01 -14.54
N ILE A 115 -25.13 -4.69 -13.67
CA ILE A 115 -25.24 -3.60 -12.70
C ILE A 115 -25.37 -2.25 -13.40
N GLU A 116 -26.11 -1.32 -12.79
CA GLU A 116 -26.17 0.07 -13.24
C GLU A 116 -24.79 0.75 -13.05
N GLU A 117 -24.26 1.31 -14.14
CA GLU A 117 -23.00 2.05 -14.17
C GLU A 117 -23.03 3.23 -13.18
N ILE A 118 -21.90 3.46 -12.51
CA ILE A 118 -21.63 4.69 -11.75
C ILE A 118 -20.57 5.46 -12.54
N PRO A 119 -20.96 6.48 -13.33
CA PRO A 119 -20.06 7.11 -14.27
C PRO A 119 -19.05 8.01 -13.55
N LEU A 120 -17.88 8.19 -14.17
CA LEU A 120 -16.76 9.01 -13.67
C LEU A 120 -17.12 10.47 -13.33
N ILE A 121 -18.19 10.99 -13.95
CA ILE A 121 -18.68 12.37 -13.82
C ILE A 121 -19.72 12.54 -12.70
N SER A 122 -20.15 11.45 -12.08
CA SER A 122 -21.14 11.43 -11.00
C SER A 122 -20.84 10.24 -10.09
N ALA A 123 -19.59 10.16 -9.65
CA ALA A 123 -19.10 9.08 -8.80
C ALA A 123 -19.81 9.08 -7.44
N LEU A 124 -20.09 7.89 -6.92
CA LEU A 124 -20.79 7.72 -5.65
C LEU A 124 -19.85 8.14 -4.50
N PRO A 125 -20.24 8.98 -3.54
CA PRO A 125 -19.43 9.28 -2.35
C PRO A 125 -19.46 8.13 -1.34
N ALA A 126 -18.35 7.95 -0.60
CA ALA A 126 -18.27 6.96 0.46
C ALA A 126 -19.30 7.23 1.57
N GLN A 127 -19.99 6.18 2.03
CA GLN A 127 -20.89 6.28 3.19
C GLN A 127 -20.10 6.25 4.50
N ASP A 128 -19.09 5.39 4.56
CA ASP A 128 -18.13 5.31 5.66
C ASP A 128 -16.70 5.17 5.10
N HIS A 129 -15.73 5.59 5.92
CA HIS A 129 -14.32 5.57 5.58
C HIS A 129 -13.48 5.32 6.82
N THR A 130 -12.64 4.30 6.77
CA THR A 130 -11.65 4.04 7.82
C THR A 130 -10.28 4.47 7.32
N ILE A 131 -9.72 5.46 8.03
CA ILE A 131 -8.37 5.96 7.78
C ILE A 131 -7.33 4.90 8.15
N ASP A 132 -6.16 5.03 7.56
CA ASP A 132 -5.01 4.22 7.92
C ASP A 132 -4.49 4.53 9.33
N MET A 133 -4.23 3.48 10.09
CA MET A 133 -3.65 3.56 11.43
C MET A 133 -2.50 2.57 11.64
N THR A 134 -2.10 1.85 10.59
CA THR A 134 -1.05 0.84 10.67
C THR A 134 0.28 1.48 10.29
N PRO A 135 1.31 1.40 11.16
CA PRO A 135 2.62 1.94 10.81
C PRO A 135 3.37 1.08 9.80
N PRO A 136 4.23 1.69 8.96
CA PRO A 136 5.02 0.96 7.97
C PRO A 136 6.09 0.11 8.64
N THR A 137 6.50 -0.95 7.95
CA THR A 137 7.65 -1.79 8.32
C THR A 137 8.68 -1.81 7.20
N LEU A 138 9.97 -1.99 7.54
CA LEU A 138 11.02 -2.24 6.55
C LEU A 138 11.02 -3.73 6.22
N GLU A 139 10.74 -4.06 4.97
CA GLU A 139 10.65 -5.46 4.51
C GLU A 139 11.95 -5.94 3.89
N ASP A 140 12.60 -5.09 3.10
CA ASP A 140 13.86 -5.40 2.45
C ASP A 140 14.75 -4.17 2.32
N PHE A 141 16.05 -4.39 2.12
CA PHE A 141 16.91 -3.36 1.57
C PHE A 141 18.03 -3.95 0.70
N GLU A 142 18.45 -3.17 -0.28
CA GLU A 142 19.66 -3.42 -1.05
C GLU A 142 20.73 -2.40 -0.71
N PHE A 143 22.01 -2.79 -0.80
CA PHE A 143 23.12 -1.85 -0.63
C PHE A 143 24.24 -2.09 -1.65
N ASP A 144 24.60 -1.05 -2.39
CA ASP A 144 25.76 -1.03 -3.30
C ASP A 144 26.88 -0.14 -2.74
N MET A 145 28.00 -0.75 -2.36
CA MET A 145 29.18 -0.07 -1.81
C MET A 145 30.01 0.69 -2.84
N ASN A 146 29.77 0.47 -4.14
CA ASN A 146 30.42 1.22 -5.21
C ASN A 146 29.74 2.57 -5.41
N SER A 147 28.40 2.57 -5.45
CA SER A 147 27.60 3.78 -5.64
C SER A 147 27.20 4.47 -4.33
N GLY A 148 27.23 3.75 -3.20
CA GLY A 148 26.75 4.23 -1.91
C GLY A 148 25.24 4.32 -1.82
N ILE A 149 24.50 3.51 -2.59
CA ILE A 149 23.05 3.57 -2.66
C ILE A 149 22.44 2.44 -1.83
N PHE A 150 21.58 2.83 -0.89
CA PHE A 150 20.59 1.98 -0.25
C PHE A 150 19.26 2.10 -0.99
N MET A 151 18.65 0.97 -1.29
CA MET A 151 17.25 0.89 -1.74
C MET A 151 16.46 0.27 -0.60
N LEU A 152 15.58 1.02 0.05
CA LEU A 152 14.78 0.57 1.19
C LEU A 152 13.36 0.26 0.71
N THR A 153 12.88 -0.97 0.92
CA THR A 153 11.52 -1.38 0.57
C THR A 153 10.67 -1.52 1.82
N PHE A 154 9.54 -0.84 1.85
CA PHE A 154 8.59 -0.81 2.96
C PHE A 154 7.30 -1.56 2.61
N SER A 155 6.58 -1.99 3.64
CA SER A 155 5.29 -2.67 3.51
C SER A 155 4.16 -1.79 2.96
N GLU A 156 4.38 -0.48 2.90
CA GLU A 156 3.42 0.48 2.35
C GLU A 156 4.08 1.79 1.94
N ALA A 157 3.31 2.66 1.29
CA ALA A 157 3.80 3.96 0.84
C ALA A 157 4.28 4.84 2.01
N VAL A 158 5.56 5.19 2.00
CA VAL A 158 6.18 6.08 2.98
C VAL A 158 6.44 7.46 2.43
N LYS A 159 6.42 8.49 3.28
CA LYS A 159 6.83 9.85 2.92
C LYS A 159 8.36 9.89 2.84
N GLY A 160 8.94 9.81 1.64
CA GLY A 160 10.41 9.84 1.47
C GLY A 160 11.05 11.09 2.09
N SER A 161 10.38 12.24 2.00
CA SER A 161 10.82 13.49 2.63
C SER A 161 10.88 13.48 4.17
N SER A 162 10.29 12.48 4.83
CA SER A 162 10.32 12.31 6.29
C SER A 162 11.51 11.49 6.79
N LEU A 163 12.32 10.91 5.90
CA LEU A 163 13.43 10.05 6.28
C LEU A 163 14.47 10.81 7.13
N LEU A 164 14.84 10.22 8.25
CA LEU A 164 15.94 10.62 9.14
C LEU A 164 17.02 9.53 9.11
N SER A 165 17.97 9.66 8.20
CA SER A 165 19.03 8.68 7.95
C SER A 165 19.83 8.32 9.21
N GLU A 166 20.04 9.25 10.13
CA GLU A 166 20.74 9.02 11.40
C GLU A 166 20.03 8.04 12.36
N ARG A 167 18.82 7.60 12.01
CA ARG A 167 18.04 6.59 12.72
C ARG A 167 18.16 5.20 12.07
N LEU A 168 19.03 5.07 11.07
CA LEU A 168 19.40 3.82 10.43
C LEU A 168 20.78 3.37 10.91
N MET A 169 20.90 2.08 11.25
CA MET A 169 22.14 1.48 11.70
C MET A 169 22.46 0.27 10.84
N LEU A 170 23.57 0.33 10.11
CA LEU A 170 24.13 -0.83 9.44
C LEU A 170 24.86 -1.69 10.48
N GLN A 171 24.74 -3.01 10.42
CA GLN A 171 25.41 -3.94 11.32
C GLN A 171 25.77 -5.27 10.63
N SER A 172 26.67 -6.04 11.25
CA SER A 172 27.21 -7.29 10.67
C SER A 172 26.28 -8.51 10.81
N SER A 173 25.31 -8.48 11.73
CA SER A 173 24.40 -9.60 11.98
C SER A 173 23.04 -9.09 12.48
N ALA A 174 22.04 -9.96 12.62
CA ALA A 174 20.73 -9.58 13.17
C ALA A 174 20.84 -8.97 14.60
N ALA A 175 21.78 -9.47 15.40
CA ALA A 175 22.11 -8.93 16.71
C ALA A 175 23.30 -7.98 16.62
N SER A 176 23.26 -6.92 17.42
CA SER A 176 24.30 -5.91 17.48
C SER A 176 25.55 -6.48 18.13
N ILE A 177 26.68 -6.39 17.42
CA ILE A 177 28.00 -6.77 17.93
C ILE A 177 28.80 -5.48 18.16
N PRO A 178 29.32 -5.22 19.38
CA PRO A 178 30.11 -4.03 19.64
C PRO A 178 31.29 -3.87 18.68
N GLY A 179 31.36 -2.73 17.99
CA GLY A 179 32.39 -2.44 16.99
C GLY A 179 32.08 -2.95 15.58
N GLU A 180 30.92 -3.57 15.36
CA GLU A 180 30.45 -4.01 14.03
C GLU A 180 29.10 -3.37 13.67
N VAL A 181 28.97 -2.09 14.03
CA VAL A 181 27.78 -1.29 13.82
C VAL A 181 28.20 0.10 13.37
N HIS A 182 27.50 0.64 12.39
CA HIS A 182 27.67 2.00 11.89
C HIS A 182 26.30 2.69 11.82
N THR A 183 26.17 3.84 12.46
CA THR A 183 24.98 4.70 12.34
C THR A 183 25.21 5.66 11.19
N LEU A 184 24.25 5.73 10.26
CA LEU A 184 24.34 6.63 9.10
C LEU A 184 24.28 8.11 9.51
N SER A 185 24.71 9.01 8.62
CA SER A 185 24.75 10.44 8.91
C SER A 185 23.43 11.13 8.54
N SER A 186 23.07 12.20 9.26
CA SER A 186 21.92 13.05 8.91
C SER A 186 22.13 13.86 7.62
N THR A 187 23.32 13.79 7.02
CA THR A 187 23.66 14.49 5.77
C THR A 187 23.52 13.61 4.54
N ASP A 188 23.12 12.35 4.72
CA ASP A 188 22.83 11.46 3.59
C ASP A 188 21.59 11.95 2.86
N SER A 189 21.63 11.90 1.52
CA SER A 189 20.53 12.38 0.69
C SER A 189 19.59 11.26 0.32
N HIS A 190 18.29 11.53 0.25
CA HIS A 190 17.28 10.52 -0.09
C HIS A 190 16.24 11.06 -1.06
N SER A 191 15.44 10.15 -1.64
CA SER A 191 14.25 10.53 -2.40
C SER A 191 13.23 11.21 -1.50
N ASN A 192 12.48 12.17 -2.06
CA ASN A 192 11.48 12.95 -1.34
C ASN A 192 10.04 12.53 -1.64
N GLU A 193 9.85 11.74 -2.70
CA GLU A 193 8.54 11.27 -3.15
C GLU A 193 7.92 10.29 -2.15
N ASN A 194 6.59 10.19 -2.19
CA ASN A 194 5.89 9.09 -1.54
C ASN A 194 6.12 7.83 -2.37
N SER A 195 6.49 6.73 -1.74
CA SER A 195 6.68 5.45 -2.43
C SER A 195 6.85 4.33 -1.42
N ILE A 196 6.61 3.09 -1.85
CA ILE A 196 7.03 1.89 -1.13
C ILE A 196 8.56 1.72 -1.14
N ILE A 197 9.27 2.40 -2.05
CA ILE A 197 10.73 2.31 -2.19
C ILE A 197 11.37 3.69 -1.95
N VAL A 198 12.29 3.76 -0.99
CA VAL A 198 13.09 4.95 -0.73
C VAL A 198 14.55 4.71 -1.11
N SER A 199 15.07 5.53 -2.02
CA SER A 199 16.48 5.54 -2.35
C SER A 199 17.22 6.47 -1.40
N LEU A 200 18.29 5.99 -0.78
CA LEU A 200 19.17 6.74 0.11
C LEU A 200 20.61 6.63 -0.40
N THR A 201 21.26 7.77 -0.66
CA THR A 201 22.68 7.84 -1.01
C THR A 201 23.48 8.26 0.20
N VAL A 202 24.35 7.37 0.67
CA VAL A 202 25.25 7.65 1.80
C VAL A 202 26.44 8.50 1.37
N THR A 203 26.91 9.34 2.27
CA THR A 203 28.07 10.19 2.04
C THR A 203 29.38 9.40 1.91
N ASP A 204 30.38 9.99 1.28
CA ASP A 204 31.75 9.46 1.28
C ASP A 204 32.30 9.26 2.71
N GLY A 205 31.84 10.07 3.67
CA GLY A 205 32.19 9.93 5.08
C GLY A 205 31.72 8.61 5.66
N ASP A 206 30.44 8.30 5.48
CA ASP A 206 29.84 7.03 5.91
C ASP A 206 30.44 5.85 5.15
N LEU A 207 30.61 5.95 3.83
CA LEU A 207 31.26 4.89 3.05
C LEU A 207 32.67 4.58 3.55
N ASN A 208 33.47 5.60 3.86
CA ASN A 208 34.81 5.38 4.41
C ASN A 208 34.77 4.80 5.82
N ALA A 209 33.81 5.21 6.65
CA ALA A 209 33.61 4.66 7.99
C ALA A 209 33.20 3.18 7.94
N ILE A 210 32.25 2.83 7.06
CA ILE A 210 31.82 1.45 6.81
C ILE A 210 33.00 0.61 6.29
N LYS A 211 33.77 1.11 5.31
CA LYS A 211 34.96 0.42 4.76
C LYS A 211 36.06 0.20 5.80
N ALA A 212 36.12 1.01 6.86
CA ALA A 212 37.09 0.85 7.94
C ALA A 212 36.71 -0.25 8.94
N LEU A 213 35.46 -0.74 8.91
CA LEU A 213 34.96 -1.80 9.78
C LEU A 213 35.07 -3.16 9.07
N PRO A 214 35.89 -4.11 9.56
CA PRO A 214 36.27 -5.30 8.79
C PRO A 214 35.18 -6.37 8.64
N ASN A 215 34.09 -6.28 9.41
CA ASN A 215 33.08 -7.36 9.52
C ASN A 215 31.66 -6.93 9.09
N ILE A 216 31.49 -5.70 8.60
CA ILE A 216 30.20 -5.15 8.16
C ILE A 216 30.28 -4.82 6.68
N ALA A 217 29.21 -5.07 5.93
CA ALA A 217 29.13 -4.74 4.50
C ALA A 217 30.36 -5.22 3.70
N THR A 218 30.83 -6.44 3.98
CA THR A 218 31.90 -7.12 3.22
C THR A 218 31.33 -8.20 2.29
N SER A 219 30.12 -8.65 2.59
CA SER A 219 29.30 -9.57 1.83
C SER A 219 27.84 -9.39 2.24
N ARG A 220 26.89 -9.91 1.45
CA ARG A 220 25.46 -9.93 1.81
C ARG A 220 25.19 -10.47 3.21
N ASN A 221 25.92 -11.51 3.64
CA ASN A 221 25.73 -12.16 4.94
C ASN A 221 26.28 -11.36 6.13
N THR A 222 26.90 -10.21 5.86
CA THR A 222 27.44 -9.27 6.86
C THR A 222 26.80 -7.90 6.76
N THR A 223 25.64 -7.81 6.10
CA THR A 223 24.96 -6.56 5.80
C THR A 223 23.54 -6.65 6.32
N TYR A 224 23.31 -6.04 7.49
CA TYR A 224 22.01 -5.98 8.14
C TYR A 224 21.67 -4.52 8.44
N LEU A 225 20.42 -4.14 8.24
CA LEU A 225 19.93 -2.80 8.54
C LEU A 225 18.97 -2.86 9.72
N ARG A 226 19.25 -2.04 10.73
CA ARG A 226 18.38 -1.83 11.87
C ARG A 226 17.81 -0.43 11.81
N VAL A 227 16.49 -0.36 11.92
CA VAL A 227 15.72 0.88 11.90
C VAL A 227 15.33 1.25 13.32
N LEU A 228 15.56 2.51 13.71
CA LEU A 228 15.06 3.05 14.97
C LEU A 228 13.71 3.74 14.74
N VAL A 229 12.89 3.82 15.78
CA VAL A 229 11.55 4.41 15.74
C VAL A 229 11.61 5.80 15.10
N GLY A 230 10.67 6.15 14.23
CA GLY A 230 10.62 7.48 13.61
C GLY A 230 11.78 7.78 12.67
N ALA A 231 12.46 6.75 12.14
CA ALA A 231 13.34 6.91 10.99
C ALA A 231 12.58 7.40 9.76
N ILE A 232 11.34 6.97 9.57
CA ILE A 232 10.46 7.41 8.49
C ILE A 232 9.00 7.30 8.94
N SER A 233 8.09 8.03 8.30
CA SER A 233 6.65 7.87 8.48
C SER A 233 5.94 7.55 7.17
N ASP A 234 4.76 6.94 7.26
CA ASP A 234 3.85 6.81 6.12
C ASP A 234 3.18 8.15 5.72
N THR A 235 2.36 8.10 4.68
CA THR A 235 1.55 9.23 4.21
C THR A 235 0.45 9.66 5.18
N SER A 236 0.11 8.81 6.17
CA SER A 236 -0.81 9.06 7.28
C SER A 236 -0.14 9.54 8.58
N ASP A 237 1.18 9.81 8.54
CA ASP A 237 2.03 10.27 9.65
C ASP A 237 2.28 9.23 10.75
N GLN A 238 2.04 7.93 10.50
CA GLN A 238 2.46 6.88 11.42
C GLN A 238 3.95 6.60 11.27
N LEU A 239 4.64 6.56 12.40
CA LEU A 239 6.09 6.37 12.44
C LEU A 239 6.43 4.88 12.40
N ILE A 240 7.43 4.51 11.59
CA ILE A 240 8.03 3.18 11.66
C ILE A 240 8.48 2.88 13.09
N ALA A 241 8.20 1.67 13.56
CA ALA A 241 8.64 1.20 14.86
C ALA A 241 10.15 0.89 14.86
N THR A 242 10.76 0.86 16.05
CA THR A 242 12.15 0.36 16.15
C THR A 242 12.17 -1.13 15.88
N LEU A 243 13.09 -1.60 15.04
CA LEU A 243 13.49 -3.00 14.99
C LEU A 243 14.33 -3.31 16.25
N PRO A 244 13.86 -4.16 17.17
CA PRO A 244 14.62 -4.53 18.35
C PRO A 244 15.97 -5.17 17.98
N ASP A 245 16.90 -5.16 18.93
CA ASP A 245 18.15 -5.89 18.73
C ASP A 245 17.86 -7.39 18.49
N GLY A 246 18.54 -7.99 17.52
CA GLY A 246 18.25 -9.35 17.04
C GLY A 246 17.20 -9.43 15.92
N GLN A 247 16.62 -8.31 15.50
CA GLN A 247 15.60 -8.23 14.43
C GLN A 247 16.01 -7.29 13.27
N ALA A 248 17.31 -7.00 13.12
CA ALA A 248 17.77 -6.25 11.95
C ALA A 248 17.49 -7.04 10.66
N VAL A 249 17.03 -6.36 9.61
CA VAL A 249 16.71 -6.96 8.30
C VAL A 249 18.03 -7.31 7.62
N PRO A 250 18.21 -8.50 7.03
CA PRO A 250 19.37 -8.80 6.17
C PRO A 250 19.21 -8.16 4.79
N ALA A 251 20.31 -7.75 4.15
CA ALA A 251 20.25 -7.20 2.80
C ALA A 251 19.68 -8.22 1.81
N GLY A 252 18.64 -7.85 1.06
CA GLY A 252 18.10 -8.61 -0.07
C GLY A 252 19.17 -8.83 -1.13
N ASN A 253 19.90 -7.76 -1.45
CA ASN A 253 21.04 -7.75 -2.36
C ASN A 253 22.19 -6.89 -1.81
N PHE A 254 23.43 -7.24 -2.16
CA PHE A 254 24.61 -6.49 -1.74
C PHE A 254 25.69 -6.50 -2.82
N THR A 255 26.13 -5.32 -3.23
CA THR A 255 27.28 -5.17 -4.12
C THR A 255 28.47 -4.63 -3.32
N PRO A 256 29.56 -5.40 -3.17
CA PRO A 256 30.77 -4.97 -2.45
C PRO A 256 31.57 -3.87 -3.15
#